data_AF-A0A8T0HAZ1-F1
#
_entry.id   AF-A0A8T0HAZ1-F1
#
_cell.length_a   1.000
_cell.length_b   1.000
_cell.length_c   1.000
_cell.angle_alpha   90.00
_cell.angle_beta   90.00
_cell.angle_gamma   90.00
#
_symmetry.space_group_name_H-M   'P 1'
#
loop_
_entity.id
_entity.type
_entity.pdbx_description
1 polymer ?
#
loop_
_entity_poly.entity_id
_entity_poly.type
_entity_poly.pdbx_seq_one_letter_code
_entity_poly.pdbx_strand_id
1 'polypeptide(L)'
;MSRQPEWHIMFRTHGVIDPRVSAFSIGDGFPKFMEENNVDLGTLLVIERVDVESLHVTIYRRPDETTPVLTPPPSPQTDLRPHFRKTLRATNVRVSKSTRLDIPTAFWRSLGEERFNGAWYTLEGPLHTVLVKSGTYSSAKQTFCFLTKGWIDFVAMNRLNLGDTVVFTLVGVAEFEVTMV
;
A
#
# COMPACT_ATOMS: atom_id res chain seq x y z
N MET A 1 23.82 -24.06 -11.31
CA MET A 1 22.60 -23.23 -11.36
C MET A 1 21.41 -24.14 -11.12
N SER A 2 20.97 -24.29 -9.86
CA SER A 2 19.82 -25.13 -9.52
C SER A 2 18.55 -24.30 -9.54
N ARG A 3 17.56 -24.71 -10.34
CA ARG A 3 16.19 -24.18 -10.28
C ARG A 3 15.63 -24.44 -8.89
N GLN A 4 15.20 -23.40 -8.19
CA GLN A 4 14.40 -23.56 -6.97
C GLN A 4 13.00 -24.08 -7.35
N PRO A 5 12.34 -24.86 -6.47
CA PRO A 5 11.06 -25.48 -6.81
C PRO A 5 9.94 -24.43 -6.97
N GLU A 6 9.22 -24.51 -8.09
CA GLU A 6 7.94 -23.81 -8.28
C GLU A 6 6.88 -24.53 -7.43
N TRP A 7 6.42 -23.87 -6.36
CA TRP A 7 5.31 -24.37 -5.56
C TRP A 7 4.00 -23.88 -6.18
N HIS A 8 3.26 -24.80 -6.79
CA HIS A 8 1.87 -24.58 -7.18
C HIS A 8 0.97 -25.00 -6.01
N ILE A 9 0.46 -24.04 -5.26
CA ILE A 9 -0.49 -24.32 -4.18
C ILE A 9 -1.90 -24.08 -4.73
N MET A 10 -2.62 -25.18 -4.97
CA MET A 10 -4.04 -25.14 -5.34
C MET A 10 -4.88 -25.03 -4.06
N PHE A 11 -5.67 -23.97 -3.94
CA PHE A 11 -6.57 -23.79 -2.81
C PHE A 11 -8.02 -23.89 -3.26
N ARG A 12 -8.79 -24.78 -2.62
CA ARG A 12 -10.24 -24.81 -2.82
C ARG A 12 -10.86 -23.72 -1.97
N THR A 13 -11.45 -22.71 -2.60
CA THR A 13 -12.26 -21.71 -1.90
C THR A 13 -13.49 -22.39 -1.32
N HIS A 14 -13.65 -22.42 0.01
CA HIS A 14 -14.95 -22.68 0.62
C HIS A 14 -15.75 -21.39 0.62
N GLY A 15 -16.66 -21.27 -0.35
CA GLY A 15 -17.65 -20.21 -0.40
C GLY A 15 -17.56 -19.34 -1.65
N VAL A 16 -18.74 -18.93 -2.12
CA VAL A 16 -18.91 -17.95 -3.18
C VAL A 16 -18.23 -16.65 -2.76
N ILE A 17 -17.31 -16.16 -3.59
CA ILE A 17 -16.68 -14.85 -3.43
C ILE A 17 -17.80 -13.80 -3.47
N ASP A 18 -18.22 -13.32 -2.30
CA ASP A 18 -19.14 -12.19 -2.19
C ASP A 18 -18.37 -10.91 -2.53
N PRO A 19 -18.71 -10.19 -3.62
CA PRO A 19 -18.04 -8.95 -4.01
C PRO A 19 -18.20 -7.81 -2.99
N ARG A 20 -18.98 -8.01 -1.91
CA ARG A 20 -19.15 -7.05 -0.80
C ARG A 20 -18.19 -7.31 0.36
N VAL A 21 -17.47 -8.44 0.38
CA VAL A 21 -16.51 -8.78 1.42
C VAL A 21 -15.10 -8.51 0.87
N SER A 22 -14.47 -7.44 1.34
CA SER A 22 -13.13 -6.99 0.92
C SER A 22 -11.98 -7.81 1.52
N ALA A 23 -12.27 -9.01 2.03
CA ALA A 23 -11.31 -9.87 2.68
C ALA A 23 -11.58 -11.32 2.27
N PHE A 24 -10.57 -11.99 1.73
CA PHE A 24 -10.55 -13.44 1.62
C PHE A 24 -9.63 -13.97 2.72
N SER A 25 -10.13 -14.91 3.51
CA SER A 25 -9.33 -15.59 4.53
C SER A 25 -8.66 -16.80 3.89
N ILE A 26 -7.33 -16.86 3.92
CA ILE A 26 -6.60 -18.09 3.60
C ILE A 26 -6.57 -18.95 4.86
N GLY A 27 -7.50 -19.89 4.95
CA GLY A 27 -7.66 -20.75 6.12
C GLY A 27 -6.87 -22.05 6.00
N ASP A 28 -7.44 -23.00 5.24
CA ASP A 28 -6.94 -24.37 5.20
C ASP A 28 -5.57 -24.47 4.52
N GLY A 29 -4.62 -25.12 5.20
CA GLY A 29 -3.27 -25.37 4.71
C GLY A 29 -2.30 -24.19 4.87
N PHE A 30 -2.78 -22.98 5.18
CA PHE A 30 -1.89 -21.82 5.35
C PHE A 30 -0.95 -21.94 6.56
N PRO A 31 -1.41 -22.37 7.77
CA PRO A 31 -0.50 -22.58 8.90
C PRO A 31 0.59 -23.62 8.60
N LYS A 32 0.21 -24.72 7.94
CA LYS A 32 1.14 -25.78 7.52
C LYS A 32 2.15 -25.29 6.48
N PHE A 33 1.70 -24.50 5.51
CA PHE A 33 2.59 -23.84 4.54
C PHE A 33 3.62 -22.94 5.22
N MET A 34 3.19 -22.12 6.19
CA MET A 34 4.09 -21.22 6.94
C MET A 34 5.15 -22.01 7.71
N GLU A 35 4.75 -23.11 8.36
CA GLU A 35 5.66 -24.02 9.07
C GLU A 35 6.66 -24.69 8.13
N GLU A 36 6.18 -25.29 7.02
CA GLU A 36 7.04 -26.00 6.06
C GLU A 36 8.03 -25.07 5.33
N ASN A 37 7.73 -23.78 5.26
CA ASN A 37 8.57 -22.79 4.58
C ASN A 37 9.39 -21.90 5.52
N ASN A 38 9.38 -22.18 6.83
CA ASN A 38 10.05 -21.39 7.87
C ASN A 38 9.74 -19.88 7.74
N VAL A 39 8.45 -19.55 7.61
CA VAL A 39 8.00 -18.17 7.48
C VAL A 39 7.68 -17.61 8.85
N ASP A 40 8.56 -16.77 9.36
CA ASP A 40 8.40 -16.12 10.67
C ASP A 40 7.72 -14.75 10.55
N LEU A 41 7.24 -14.23 11.68
CA LEU A 41 6.74 -12.86 11.80
C LEU A 41 7.79 -11.85 11.30
N GLY A 42 7.38 -10.98 10.38
CA GLY A 42 8.27 -10.01 9.73
C GLY A 42 8.88 -10.47 8.41
N THR A 43 8.59 -11.71 7.97
CA THR A 43 8.93 -12.18 6.62
C THR A 43 7.99 -11.55 5.58
N LEU A 44 8.57 -11.01 4.51
CA LEU A 44 7.78 -10.42 3.42
C LEU A 44 7.28 -11.53 2.48
N LEU A 45 5.96 -11.61 2.36
CA LEU A 45 5.26 -12.47 1.40
C LEU A 45 4.62 -11.62 0.31
N VAL A 46 4.85 -11.98 -0.95
CA VAL A 46 4.09 -11.44 -2.09
C VAL A 46 3.17 -12.55 -2.57
N ILE A 47 1.86 -12.31 -2.50
CA ILE A 47 0.83 -13.28 -2.90
C ILE A 47 0.11 -12.72 -4.12
N GLU A 48 0.24 -13.43 -5.24
CA GLU A 48 -0.37 -13.06 -6.52
C GLU A 48 -1.45 -14.06 -6.87
N ARG A 49 -2.62 -13.60 -7.30
CA ARG A 49 -3.67 -14.49 -7.79
C ARG A 49 -3.38 -14.88 -9.22
N VAL A 50 -3.22 -16.18 -9.46
CA VAL A 50 -2.96 -16.74 -10.79
C VAL A 50 -4.28 -17.01 -11.51
N ASP A 51 -5.24 -17.63 -10.83
CA ASP A 51 -6.58 -17.91 -11.36
C ASP A 51 -7.63 -17.94 -10.24
N VAL A 52 -8.81 -18.53 -10.49
CA VAL A 52 -9.90 -18.55 -9.51
C VAL A 52 -9.56 -19.38 -8.27
N GLU A 53 -8.71 -20.41 -8.40
CA GLU A 53 -8.38 -21.42 -7.39
C GLU A 53 -6.87 -21.45 -7.02
N SER A 54 -6.03 -20.68 -7.70
CA SER A 54 -4.57 -20.71 -7.53
C SER A 54 -3.97 -19.37 -7.11
N LEU A 55 -3.05 -19.42 -6.14
CA LEU A 55 -2.23 -18.29 -5.69
C LEU A 55 -0.74 -18.65 -5.88
N HIS A 56 0.04 -17.69 -6.35
CA HIS A 56 1.50 -17.76 -6.38
C HIS A 56 2.05 -16.99 -5.18
N VAL A 57 2.88 -17.64 -4.35
CA VAL A 57 3.45 -17.04 -3.14
C VAL A 57 4.96 -16.95 -3.29
N THR A 58 5.48 -15.72 -3.29
CA THR A 58 6.93 -15.45 -3.26
C THR A 58 7.35 -15.05 -1.85
N ILE A 59 8.31 -15.79 -1.29
CA ILE A 59 8.85 -15.55 0.06
C ILE A 59 10.18 -14.82 -0.09
N TYR A 60 10.26 -13.59 0.43
CA TYR A 60 11.50 -12.82 0.45
C TYR A 60 12.23 -13.05 1.77
N ARG A 61 13.31 -13.82 1.73
CA ARG A 61 14.19 -14.04 2.87
C ARG A 61 15.30 -12.99 2.87
N ARG A 62 15.58 -12.40 4.03
CA ARG A 62 16.78 -11.57 4.18
C ARG A 62 18.01 -12.48 4.03
N PRO A 63 19.00 -12.14 3.18
CA PRO A 63 20.24 -12.89 3.15
C PRO A 63 20.93 -12.74 4.51
N ASP A 64 21.41 -13.85 5.06
CA ASP A 64 22.15 -13.88 6.32
C ASP A 64 23.31 -12.88 6.27
N GLU A 65 23.36 -12.00 7.26
CA GLU A 65 24.37 -10.97 7.43
C GLU A 65 25.69 -11.62 7.88
N THR A 66 26.41 -12.24 6.96
CA THR A 66 27.81 -12.66 7.21
C THR A 66 28.62 -12.61 5.93
N THR A 67 28.84 -11.39 5.42
CA THR A 67 30.00 -11.11 4.56
C THR A 67 30.29 -9.61 4.63
N PRO A 68 31.48 -9.18 5.10
CA PRO A 68 31.84 -7.77 5.07
C PRO A 68 32.16 -7.40 3.62
N VAL A 69 31.18 -6.83 2.93
CA VAL A 69 31.40 -6.21 1.62
C VAL A 69 31.94 -4.81 1.86
N LEU A 70 33.18 -4.57 1.47
CA LEU A 70 33.78 -3.24 1.38
C LEU A 70 32.90 -2.39 0.45
N THR A 71 32.20 -1.40 1.00
CA THR A 71 31.30 -0.54 0.22
C THR A 71 32.09 0.53 -0.56
N PRO A 72 31.86 0.69 -1.88
CA PRO A 72 32.18 1.94 -2.56
C PRO A 72 31.27 3.07 -2.02
N PRO A 73 31.65 4.36 -2.18
CA PRO A 73 30.97 5.47 -1.51
C PRO A 73 29.47 5.54 -1.84
N PRO A 74 28.64 6.08 -0.94
CA PRO A 74 27.20 6.06 -1.08
C PRO A 74 26.80 6.91 -2.29
N SER A 75 26.49 6.24 -3.40
CA SER A 75 25.63 6.82 -4.43
C SER A 75 24.28 7.15 -3.79
N PRO A 76 23.68 8.32 -4.05
CA PRO A 76 22.39 8.69 -3.47
C PRO A 76 21.34 7.67 -3.90
N GLN A 77 20.98 6.75 -3.01
CA GLN A 77 19.86 5.84 -3.22
C GLN A 77 18.58 6.69 -3.12
N THR A 78 18.11 7.18 -4.26
CA THR A 78 16.74 7.68 -4.37
C THR A 78 15.83 6.47 -4.18
N ASP A 79 15.12 6.44 -3.06
CA ASP A 79 14.08 5.46 -2.77
C ASP A 79 13.17 5.31 -4.01
N LEU A 80 13.22 4.14 -4.65
CA LEU A 80 12.53 3.87 -5.93
C LEU A 80 11.01 3.72 -5.74
N ARG A 81 10.52 3.71 -4.50
CA ARG A 81 9.10 3.57 -4.20
C ARG A 81 8.33 4.80 -4.72
N PRO A 82 7.20 4.61 -5.43
CA PRO A 82 6.37 5.71 -5.86
C PRO A 82 5.94 6.53 -4.65
N HIS A 83 6.31 7.81 -4.65
CA HIS A 83 5.92 8.72 -3.59
C HIS A 83 5.51 10.08 -4.14
N PHE A 84 4.77 10.83 -3.33
CA PHE A 84 4.53 12.24 -3.59
C PHE A 84 4.56 13.03 -2.28
N ARG A 85 4.96 14.29 -2.40
CA ARG A 85 5.03 15.23 -1.29
C ARG A 85 3.87 16.21 -1.35
N LYS A 86 3.26 16.51 -0.20
CA LYS A 86 2.21 17.51 -0.06
C LYS A 86 2.45 18.40 1.14
N THR A 87 2.47 19.70 0.91
CA THR A 87 2.32 20.70 1.98
C THR A 87 0.84 20.96 2.21
N LEU A 88 0.38 20.76 3.43
CA LEU A 88 -1.03 20.82 3.81
C LEU A 88 -1.54 22.26 3.82
N ARG A 89 -2.62 22.50 3.08
CA ARG A 89 -3.32 23.79 2.99
C ARG A 89 -4.58 23.78 3.85
N ALA A 90 -5.18 24.94 4.04
CA ALA A 90 -6.45 25.08 4.77
C ALA A 90 -7.55 24.11 4.27
N THR A 91 -7.62 23.87 2.95
CA THR A 91 -8.55 22.93 2.32
C THR A 91 -8.27 21.46 2.62
N ASN A 92 -7.08 21.13 3.14
CA ASN A 92 -6.69 19.77 3.51
C ASN A 92 -6.95 19.48 4.99
N VAL A 93 -6.91 20.48 5.88
CA VAL A 93 -6.95 20.22 7.34
C VAL A 93 -8.19 20.76 8.06
N ARG A 94 -8.82 21.82 7.55
CA ARG A 94 -9.99 22.40 8.24
C ARG A 94 -11.20 21.52 8.04
N VAL A 95 -11.91 21.15 9.10
CA VAL A 95 -13.13 20.33 9.00
C VAL A 95 -14.22 21.09 8.23
N SER A 96 -14.56 20.58 7.05
CA SER A 96 -15.62 21.10 6.18
C SER A 96 -16.13 20.00 5.25
N LYS A 97 -17.27 20.20 4.59
CA LYS A 97 -17.80 19.24 3.61
C LYS A 97 -16.90 19.04 2.39
N SER A 98 -15.98 19.97 2.12
CA SER A 98 -15.06 19.92 0.98
C SER A 98 -13.65 19.48 1.35
N THR A 99 -13.42 19.08 2.60
CA THR A 99 -12.07 18.77 3.07
C THR A 99 -11.59 17.46 2.50
N ARG A 100 -10.48 17.54 1.77
CA ARG A 100 -9.91 16.42 1.03
C ARG A 100 -8.42 16.62 0.83
N LEU A 101 -7.71 15.54 0.57
CA LEU A 101 -6.32 15.59 0.12
C LEU A 101 -6.26 15.37 -1.39
N ASP A 102 -5.89 16.37 -2.18
CA ASP A 102 -5.71 16.14 -3.62
C ASP A 102 -4.40 15.37 -3.88
N ILE A 103 -4.51 14.30 -4.66
CA ILE A 103 -3.40 13.47 -5.11
C ILE A 103 -2.85 14.05 -6.42
N PRO A 104 -1.53 14.26 -6.56
CA PRO A 104 -0.95 14.87 -7.76
C PRO A 104 -1.28 14.10 -9.04
N THR A 105 -1.72 14.80 -10.08
CA THR A 105 -2.22 14.18 -11.31
C THR A 105 -1.22 13.22 -11.97
N ALA A 106 0.06 13.57 -11.98
CA ALA A 106 1.10 12.70 -12.54
C ALA A 106 1.26 11.40 -11.74
N PHE A 107 1.14 11.47 -10.41
CA PHE A 107 1.35 10.34 -9.52
C PHE A 107 0.29 9.25 -9.74
N TRP A 108 -0.99 9.57 -9.58
CA TRP A 108 -2.03 8.54 -9.67
C TRP A 108 -2.20 7.99 -11.10
N ARG A 109 -1.91 8.79 -12.13
CA ARG A 109 -1.89 8.32 -13.52
C ARG A 109 -0.77 7.32 -13.81
N SER A 110 0.43 7.53 -13.25
CA SER A 110 1.53 6.56 -13.41
C SER A 110 1.24 5.21 -12.78
N LEU A 111 0.28 5.16 -11.86
CA LEU A 111 -0.12 3.95 -11.14
C LEU A 111 -1.36 3.26 -11.74
N GLY A 112 -2.04 3.87 -12.71
CA GLY A 112 -3.31 3.41 -13.27
C GLY A 112 -4.52 4.14 -12.66
N GLU A 113 -5.30 4.82 -13.51
CA GLU A 113 -6.42 5.68 -13.08
C GLU A 113 -7.54 4.88 -12.38
N GLU A 114 -7.76 3.64 -12.83
CA GLU A 114 -8.75 2.71 -12.31
C GLU A 114 -8.54 2.36 -10.84
N ARG A 115 -7.30 2.43 -10.34
CA ARG A 115 -6.98 2.13 -8.93
C ARG A 115 -7.57 3.13 -7.96
N PHE A 116 -7.87 4.36 -8.39
CA PHE A 116 -8.25 5.45 -7.50
C PHE A 116 -9.74 5.81 -7.57
N ASN A 117 -10.54 5.08 -8.36
CA ASN A 117 -11.96 5.36 -8.51
C ASN A 117 -12.79 4.72 -7.38
N GLY A 118 -12.87 5.40 -6.23
CA GLY A 118 -13.69 4.96 -5.11
C GLY A 118 -13.07 3.87 -4.23
N ALA A 119 -11.77 3.59 -4.40
CA ALA A 119 -11.04 2.57 -3.65
C ALA A 119 -10.72 3.02 -2.22
N TRP A 120 -10.49 2.03 -1.36
CA TRP A 120 -10.00 2.25 0.00
C TRP A 120 -8.49 2.05 0.06
N TYR A 121 -7.84 2.89 0.84
CA TYR A 121 -6.40 2.83 1.10
C TYR A 121 -6.15 2.88 2.60
N THR A 122 -5.10 2.20 3.04
CA THR A 122 -4.55 2.34 4.39
C THR A 122 -3.49 3.44 4.37
N LEU A 123 -3.66 4.45 5.23
CA LEU A 123 -2.59 5.41 5.51
C LEU A 123 -1.97 5.07 6.86
N GLU A 124 -0.71 4.66 6.84
CA GLU A 124 0.10 4.43 8.03
C GLU A 124 0.83 5.73 8.38
N GLY A 125 0.28 6.45 9.36
CA GLY A 125 0.86 7.71 9.83
C GLY A 125 1.84 7.51 10.98
N PRO A 126 2.53 8.58 11.40
CA PRO A 126 3.53 8.50 12.47
C PRO A 126 2.97 8.07 13.84
N LEU A 127 1.68 8.29 14.08
CA LEU A 127 1.01 7.96 15.34
C LEU A 127 -0.09 6.91 15.17
N HIS A 128 -0.84 6.98 14.08
CA HIS A 128 -2.02 6.15 13.86
C HIS A 128 -2.24 5.80 12.39
N THR A 129 -2.78 4.61 12.18
CA THR A 129 -3.22 4.11 10.88
C THR A 129 -4.71 4.36 10.67
N VAL A 130 -5.10 4.84 9.49
CA VAL A 130 -6.51 5.11 9.15
C VAL A 130 -6.83 4.65 7.72
N LEU A 131 -8.00 4.05 7.54
CA LEU A 131 -8.56 3.77 6.22
C LEU A 131 -9.16 5.02 5.60
N VAL A 132 -8.75 5.32 4.37
CA VAL A 132 -9.21 6.47 3.61
C VAL A 132 -9.82 6.07 2.29
N LYS A 133 -10.84 6.80 1.84
CA LYS A 133 -11.49 6.55 0.56
C LYS A 133 -11.00 7.53 -0.50
N SER A 134 -10.52 7.02 -1.63
CA SER A 134 -10.23 7.83 -2.80
C SER A 134 -11.51 8.20 -3.56
N GLY A 135 -11.45 9.32 -4.26
CA GLY A 135 -12.50 9.79 -5.17
C GLY A 135 -11.89 10.48 -6.36
N THR A 136 -12.62 10.49 -7.47
CA THR A 136 -12.25 11.23 -8.67
C THR A 136 -13.33 12.24 -9.02
N TYR A 137 -12.93 13.33 -9.67
CA TYR A 137 -13.83 14.34 -10.20
C TYR A 137 -13.34 14.77 -11.57
N SER A 138 -14.19 14.70 -12.57
CA SER A 138 -13.86 15.11 -13.94
C SER A 138 -14.44 16.49 -14.24
N SER A 139 -13.58 17.37 -14.75
CA SER A 139 -13.96 18.63 -15.38
C SER A 139 -13.77 18.52 -16.89
N ALA A 140 -14.23 19.52 -17.65
CA ALA A 140 -14.03 19.58 -19.10
C ALA A 140 -12.54 19.56 -19.53
N LYS A 141 -11.60 19.89 -18.63
CA LYS A 141 -10.17 19.99 -18.93
C LYS A 141 -9.34 18.86 -18.33
N GLN A 142 -9.74 18.32 -17.17
CA GLN A 142 -8.98 17.29 -16.48
C GLN A 142 -9.79 16.52 -15.45
N THR A 143 -9.31 15.31 -15.15
CA THR A 143 -9.73 14.49 -14.02
C THR A 143 -8.82 14.74 -12.82
N PHE A 144 -9.42 14.94 -11.65
CA PHE A 144 -8.76 15.10 -10.37
C PHE A 144 -8.95 13.86 -9.53
N CYS A 145 -7.95 13.54 -8.70
CA CYS A 145 -8.02 12.46 -7.72
C CYS A 145 -7.76 13.03 -6.32
N PHE A 146 -8.48 12.53 -5.31
CA PHE A 146 -8.40 13.02 -3.95
C PHE A 146 -8.81 11.97 -2.90
N LEU A 147 -8.32 12.10 -1.67
CA LEU A 147 -8.77 11.32 -0.51
C LEU A 147 -9.88 12.07 0.24
N THR A 148 -10.94 11.37 0.63
CA THR A 148 -12.16 11.94 1.24
C THR A 148 -12.45 11.36 2.62
N LYS A 149 -13.29 10.31 2.70
CA LYS A 149 -13.66 9.64 3.95
C LYS A 149 -12.39 9.14 4.65
N GLY A 150 -12.32 9.30 5.96
CA GLY A 150 -11.16 8.94 6.78
C GLY A 150 -10.01 9.95 6.74
N TRP A 151 -9.97 10.88 5.78
CA TRP A 151 -8.84 11.83 5.69
C TRP A 151 -8.78 12.79 6.89
N ILE A 152 -9.93 13.33 7.33
CA ILE A 152 -9.97 14.20 8.51
C ILE A 152 -9.63 13.45 9.79
N ASP A 153 -10.05 12.19 9.89
CA ASP A 153 -9.70 11.35 11.04
C ASP A 153 -8.19 11.11 11.07
N PHE A 154 -7.58 10.82 9.91
CA PHE A 154 -6.13 10.69 9.78
C PHE A 154 -5.39 11.96 10.20
N VAL A 155 -5.84 13.14 9.75
CA VAL A 155 -5.29 14.44 10.15
C VAL A 155 -5.38 14.64 11.66
N ALA A 156 -6.54 14.39 12.26
CA ALA A 156 -6.76 14.59 13.68
C ALA A 156 -5.93 13.62 14.54
N MET A 157 -5.94 12.33 14.19
CA MET A 157 -5.22 11.29 14.94
C MET A 157 -3.70 11.47 14.83
N ASN A 158 -3.19 11.82 13.64
CA ASN A 158 -1.76 12.06 13.43
C ASN A 158 -1.33 13.51 13.73
N ARG A 159 -2.23 14.34 14.29
CA ARG A 159 -1.95 15.72 14.72
C ARG A 159 -1.35 16.61 13.62
N LEU A 160 -1.79 16.42 12.39
CA LEU A 160 -1.33 17.19 11.24
C LEU A 160 -1.96 18.58 11.21
N ASN A 161 -1.17 19.59 10.87
CA ASN A 161 -1.53 21.01 10.90
C ASN A 161 -1.37 21.67 9.54
N LEU A 162 -1.92 22.89 9.44
CA LEU A 162 -1.70 23.75 8.29
C LEU A 162 -0.21 24.08 8.18
N GLY A 163 0.37 23.87 7.00
CA GLY A 163 1.78 24.12 6.72
C GLY A 163 2.67 22.89 6.85
N ASP A 164 2.20 21.82 7.50
CA ASP A 164 2.97 20.57 7.60
C ASP A 164 3.21 20.00 6.20
N THR A 165 4.41 19.46 5.99
CA THR A 165 4.76 18.77 4.76
C THR A 165 4.86 17.28 5.03
N VAL A 166 4.08 16.52 4.28
CA VAL A 166 3.99 15.07 4.38
C VAL A 166 4.41 14.41 3.08
N VAL A 167 5.08 13.28 3.18
CA VAL A 167 5.44 12.41 2.06
C VAL A 167 4.61 11.15 2.17
N PHE A 168 3.91 10.82 1.09
CA PHE A 168 3.15 9.60 0.94
C PHE A 168 3.96 8.65 0.06
N THR A 169 4.35 7.51 0.60
CA THR A 169 5.10 6.47 -0.11
C THR A 169 4.20 5.25 -0.27
N LEU A 170 3.95 4.83 -1.50
CA LEU A 170 3.18 3.61 -1.76
C LEU A 170 4.05 2.39 -1.45
N VAL A 171 3.70 1.64 -0.41
CA VAL A 171 4.46 0.47 0.08
C VAL A 171 3.76 -0.86 -0.23
N GLY A 172 2.48 -0.82 -0.62
CA GLY A 172 1.69 -1.99 -1.00
C GLY A 172 0.64 -1.70 -2.07
N VAL A 173 -0.30 -2.63 -2.27
CA VAL A 173 -1.36 -2.51 -3.29
C VAL A 173 -2.36 -1.39 -2.95
N ALA A 174 -2.63 -1.16 -1.67
CA ALA A 174 -3.53 -0.11 -1.23
C ALA A 174 -3.03 0.55 0.07
N GLU A 175 -1.71 0.61 0.23
CA GLU A 175 -1.06 0.99 1.49
C GLU A 175 -0.04 2.09 1.25
N PHE A 176 -0.20 3.18 1.98
CA PHE A 176 0.72 4.30 1.99
C PHE A 176 1.34 4.45 3.38
N GLU A 177 2.67 4.48 3.41
CA GLU A 177 3.42 5.01 4.54
C GLU A 177 3.44 6.54 4.44
N VAL A 178 3.17 7.23 5.55
CA VAL A 178 3.10 8.69 5.61
C VAL A 178 4.10 9.21 6.63
N THR A 179 5.09 9.97 6.16
CA THR A 179 6.12 10.60 7.00
C THR A 179 6.04 12.12 6.92
N MET A 180 6.45 12.79 8.00
CA MET A 180 6.58 14.26 8.05
C MET A 180 8.02 14.65 7.71
N VAL A 181 8.21 15.76 6.98
CA VAL A 181 9.51 16.29 6.55
C VAL A 181 9.69 17.77 6.85
#